data_AF-V8CMN8-F1
#
_entry.id   AF-V8CMN8-F1
#
_cell.length_a   1.000
_cell.length_b   1.000
_cell.length_c   1.000
_cell.angle_alpha   90.00
_cell.angle_beta   90.00
_cell.angle_gamma   90.00
#
_symmetry.space_group_name_H-M   'P 1'
#
loop_
_entity.id
_entity.type
_entity.pdbx_description
1 polymer ?
#
loop_
_entity_poly.entity_id
_entity_poly.type
_entity_poly.pdbx_seq_one_letter_code
_entity_poly.pdbx_strand_id
1 'polypeptide(L)'
;MLCFNSCIEQSKEKAFLAKYEFEDFSQFKNVSVFIRGRDSERNPIIFVDAPHLVRDTSKVGYYVVILDKRNYQIIKAKWMTKYDVESDTLKLQHLAQTFMQYKIPRLKVDEQENVFVYLKDVETLALVRFANENELQKRSKEVKWINIKHNWYKPRET
;
A
#
# COMPACT_ATOMS: atom_id res chain seq x y z
N MET A 1 27.30 3.81 -14.04
CA MET A 1 27.11 4.27 -12.64
C MET A 1 25.84 3.59 -12.09
N LEU A 2 25.95 2.32 -11.66
CA LEU A 2 24.79 1.47 -11.32
C LEU A 2 24.75 1.01 -9.84
N CYS A 3 25.80 1.26 -9.06
CA CYS A 3 25.94 0.71 -7.72
C CYS A 3 25.32 1.54 -6.59
N PHE A 4 24.92 2.80 -6.84
CA PHE A 4 24.37 3.67 -5.79
C PHE A 4 22.89 3.41 -5.50
N ASN A 5 22.10 3.00 -6.50
CA ASN A 5 20.67 2.76 -6.32
C ASN A 5 20.39 1.50 -5.50
N SER A 6 21.16 0.42 -5.73
CA SER A 6 20.96 -0.85 -5.02
C SER A 6 21.26 -0.75 -3.52
N CYS A 7 22.30 0.01 -3.13
CA CYS A 7 22.60 0.25 -1.71
C CYS A 7 21.51 1.09 -1.02
N ILE A 8 20.96 2.09 -1.70
CA ILE A 8 19.88 2.94 -1.14
C ILE A 8 18.60 2.12 -0.98
N GLU A 9 18.21 1.33 -1.98
CA GLU A 9 17.01 0.48 -1.90
C GLU A 9 17.15 -0.59 -0.82
N GLN A 10 18.31 -1.24 -0.73
CA GLN A 10 18.60 -2.20 0.34
C GLN A 10 18.53 -1.55 1.74
N SER A 11 18.89 -0.27 1.85
CA SER A 11 18.77 0.48 3.12
C SER A 11 17.31 0.74 3.51
N LYS A 12 16.44 1.04 2.54
CA LYS A 12 14.99 1.24 2.75
C LYS A 12 14.29 -0.07 3.13
N GLU A 13 14.61 -1.17 2.46
CA GLU A 13 14.09 -2.50 2.79
C GLU A 13 14.39 -2.86 4.25
N LYS A 14 15.67 -2.72 4.65
CA LYS A 14 16.11 -2.99 6.02
C LYS A 14 15.41 -2.09 7.04
N ALA A 15 15.29 -0.79 6.75
CA ALA A 15 14.64 0.16 7.65
C ALA A 15 13.14 -0.14 7.82
N PHE A 16 12.45 -0.50 6.74
CA PHE A 16 11.04 -0.87 6.80
C PHE A 16 10.84 -2.14 7.63
N LEU A 17 11.60 -3.21 7.33
CA LEU A 17 11.49 -4.47 8.06
C LEU A 17 11.87 -4.32 9.53
N ALA A 18 12.90 -3.53 9.87
CA ALA A 18 13.27 -3.29 11.26
C ALA A 18 12.13 -2.71 12.12
N LYS A 19 11.19 -1.98 11.49
CA LYS A 19 10.07 -1.36 12.18
C LYS A 19 8.77 -2.15 12.07
N TYR A 20 8.51 -2.80 10.94
CA TYR A 20 7.20 -3.35 10.59
C TYR A 20 7.19 -4.85 10.29
N GLU A 21 8.29 -5.57 10.60
CA GLU A 21 8.39 -7.02 10.35
C GLU A 21 7.18 -7.80 10.89
N PHE A 22 6.76 -7.48 12.12
CA PHE A 22 5.68 -8.13 12.85
C PHE A 22 4.39 -7.29 12.91
N GLU A 23 4.30 -6.22 12.11
CA GLU A 23 3.10 -5.38 12.04
C GLU A 23 1.88 -6.22 11.62
N ASP A 24 0.76 -5.98 12.29
CA ASP A 24 -0.54 -6.50 11.86
C ASP A 24 -1.16 -5.56 10.81
N PHE A 25 -1.21 -6.04 9.57
CA PHE A 25 -1.81 -5.33 8.44
C PHE A 25 -3.26 -5.74 8.17
N SER A 26 -3.90 -6.51 9.07
CA SER A 26 -5.27 -7.03 8.90
C SER A 26 -6.31 -5.94 8.60
N GLN A 27 -6.13 -4.73 9.14
CA GLN A 27 -7.00 -3.58 8.84
C GLN A 27 -7.03 -3.21 7.35
N PHE A 28 -5.97 -3.55 6.60
CA PHE A 28 -5.85 -3.33 5.16
C PHE A 28 -6.28 -4.53 4.32
N LYS A 29 -6.84 -5.60 4.90
CA LYS A 29 -7.27 -6.79 4.13
C LYS A 29 -8.20 -6.39 2.99
N ASN A 30 -7.89 -6.85 1.78
CA ASN A 30 -8.57 -6.44 0.55
C ASN A 30 -8.62 -4.91 0.36
N VAL A 31 -7.48 -4.24 0.60
CA VAL A 31 -7.26 -2.80 0.39
C VAL A 31 -5.98 -2.56 -0.39
N SER A 32 -6.04 -1.61 -1.33
CA SER A 32 -4.87 -0.97 -1.93
C SER A 32 -4.88 0.52 -1.61
N VAL A 33 -3.82 1.02 -0.96
CA VAL A 33 -3.64 2.44 -0.64
C VAL A 33 -2.33 2.94 -1.23
N PHE A 34 -2.34 4.11 -1.88
CA PHE A 34 -1.14 4.69 -2.45
C PHE A 34 -1.19 6.22 -2.55
N ILE A 35 0.00 6.83 -2.51
CA ILE A 35 0.18 8.26 -2.75
C ILE A 35 0.13 8.50 -4.26
N ARG A 36 -0.94 9.13 -4.75
CA ARG A 36 -1.08 9.46 -6.18
C ARG A 36 -0.20 10.64 -6.59
N GLY A 37 0.01 11.57 -5.66
CA GLY A 37 0.73 12.82 -5.89
C GLY A 37 0.55 13.78 -4.73
N ARG A 38 0.64 15.08 -5.02
CA ARG A 38 0.41 16.15 -4.05
C ARG A 38 -0.45 17.24 -4.66
N ASP A 39 -1.19 17.95 -3.84
CA ASP A 39 -1.91 19.16 -4.27
C ASP A 39 -0.95 20.35 -4.45
N SER A 40 -1.50 21.54 -4.77
CA SER A 40 -0.74 22.77 -4.94
C SER A 40 0.03 23.21 -3.69
N GLU A 41 -0.46 22.87 -2.49
CA GLU A 41 0.17 23.16 -1.21
C GLU A 41 1.16 22.08 -0.76
N ARG A 42 1.38 21.07 -1.61
CA ARG A 42 2.21 19.88 -1.37
C ARG A 42 1.64 18.92 -0.32
N ASN A 43 0.35 18.97 -0.05
CA ASN A 43 -0.36 17.98 0.77
C ASN A 43 -0.52 16.68 -0.02
N PRO A 44 -0.25 15.50 0.59
CA PRO A 44 -0.39 14.22 -0.10
C PRO A 44 -1.84 13.96 -0.54
N ILE A 45 -1.98 13.49 -1.78
CA ILE A 45 -3.23 12.98 -2.35
C ILE A 45 -3.16 11.46 -2.32
N ILE A 46 -4.01 10.84 -1.51
CA ILE A 46 -4.05 9.40 -1.25
C ILE A 46 -5.25 8.80 -1.97
N PHE A 47 -5.02 7.69 -2.66
CA PHE A 47 -6.07 6.89 -3.27
C PHE A 47 -6.25 5.63 -2.42
N VAL A 48 -7.50 5.35 -2.04
CA VAL A 48 -7.92 4.17 -1.29
C VAL A 48 -8.89 3.37 -2.15
N ASP A 49 -8.56 2.11 -2.37
CA ASP A 49 -9.44 1.10 -2.95
C ASP A 49 -9.70 0.03 -1.90
N ALA A 50 -10.94 -0.05 -1.42
CA ALA A 50 -11.39 -0.98 -0.39
C ALA A 50 -12.80 -1.46 -0.74
N PRO A 51 -12.96 -2.42 -1.67
CA PRO A 51 -14.26 -2.81 -2.21
C PRO A 51 -15.24 -3.29 -1.14
N HIS A 52 -14.73 -3.93 -0.09
CA HIS A 52 -15.53 -4.44 1.03
C HIS A 52 -16.16 -3.35 1.92
N LEU A 53 -15.81 -2.07 1.71
CA LEU A 53 -16.41 -0.91 2.41
C LEU A 53 -17.45 -0.18 1.56
N VAL A 54 -17.77 -0.72 0.37
CA VAL A 54 -18.68 -0.12 -0.60
C VAL A 54 -19.83 -1.09 -0.84
N ARG A 55 -21.07 -0.59 -0.78
CA ARG A 55 -22.26 -1.44 -0.98
C ARG A 55 -22.45 -1.88 -2.43
N ASP A 56 -22.16 -0.99 -3.37
CA ASP A 56 -22.31 -1.22 -4.81
C ASP A 56 -20.98 -0.97 -5.52
N THR A 57 -20.28 -2.06 -5.85
CA THR A 57 -18.96 -1.97 -6.49
C THR A 57 -19.02 -1.58 -7.97
N SER A 58 -20.21 -1.55 -8.58
CA SER A 58 -20.37 -1.19 -10.00
C SER A 58 -20.16 0.30 -10.28
N LYS A 59 -20.20 1.14 -9.24
CA LYS A 59 -20.04 2.60 -9.31
C LYS A 59 -18.62 3.08 -8.93
N VAL A 60 -17.67 2.15 -8.82
CA VAL A 60 -16.42 2.36 -8.09
C VAL A 60 -15.35 3.06 -8.93
N GLY A 61 -14.87 4.17 -8.40
CA GLY A 61 -13.52 4.67 -8.60
C GLY A 61 -12.77 4.65 -7.27
N TYR A 62 -11.60 5.26 -7.18
CA TYR A 62 -10.91 5.40 -5.89
C TYR A 62 -11.63 6.37 -4.95
N TYR A 63 -11.58 6.10 -3.66
CA TYR A 63 -11.81 7.12 -2.64
C TYR A 63 -10.53 7.94 -2.49
N VAL A 64 -10.65 9.25 -2.64
CA VAL A 64 -9.51 10.18 -2.61
C VAL A 64 -9.52 10.93 -1.30
N VAL A 65 -8.38 10.93 -0.62
CA VAL A 65 -8.17 11.67 0.62
C VAL A 65 -6.98 12.60 0.45
N ILE A 66 -7.15 13.88 0.74
CA ILE A 66 -6.08 14.87 0.85
C ILE A 66 -5.84 15.10 2.33
N LEU A 67 -4.62 14.85 2.78
CA LEU A 67 -4.22 14.98 4.18
C LEU A 67 -3.27 16.15 4.34
N ASP A 68 -3.39 16.92 5.42
CA ASP A 68 -2.41 17.94 5.78
C ASP A 68 -1.02 17.30 5.95
N LYS A 69 -0.01 17.86 5.28
CA LYS A 69 1.34 17.28 5.27
C LYS A 69 2.06 17.28 6.62
N ARG A 70 1.61 18.08 7.59
CA ARG A 70 2.26 18.26 8.90
C ARG A 70 1.67 17.32 9.94
N ASN A 71 0.34 17.19 9.97
CA ASN A 71 -0.35 16.43 11.02
C ASN A 71 -1.24 15.28 10.50
N TYR A 72 -1.32 15.08 9.19
CA TYR A 72 -2.16 14.08 8.53
C TYR A 72 -3.65 14.16 8.89
N GLN A 73 -4.14 15.35 9.28
CA GLN A 73 -5.58 15.61 9.37
C GLN A 73 -6.20 15.67 7.97
N ILE A 74 -7.47 15.28 7.88
CA ILE A 74 -8.18 15.24 6.60
C ILE A 74 -8.55 16.67 6.20
N ILE A 75 -8.02 17.12 5.07
CA ILE A 75 -8.40 18.40 4.46
C ILE A 75 -9.64 18.19 3.59
N LYS A 76 -9.62 17.13 2.78
CA LYS A 76 -10.69 16.83 1.82
C LYS A 76 -10.75 15.35 1.56
N ALA A 77 -11.95 14.80 1.46
CA ALA A 77 -12.15 13.43 1.02
C ALA A 77 -13.36 13.31 0.12
N LYS A 78 -13.26 12.53 -0.96
CA LYS A 78 -14.35 12.34 -1.92
C LYS A 78 -14.15 11.09 -2.78
N TRP A 79 -15.22 10.56 -3.31
CA TRP A 79 -15.16 9.58 -4.38
C TRP A 79 -14.74 10.22 -5.72
N MET A 80 -13.97 9.49 -6.53
CA MET A 80 -13.71 9.86 -7.93
C MET A 80 -14.85 9.42 -8.85
N THR A 81 -16.08 9.77 -8.52
CA THR A 81 -17.23 9.51 -9.36
C THR A 81 -18.25 10.63 -9.22
N LYS A 82 -19.15 10.74 -10.21
CA LYS A 82 -20.29 11.64 -10.19
C LYS A 82 -21.51 11.03 -9.48
N TYR A 83 -21.47 9.73 -9.21
CA TYR A 83 -22.54 9.02 -8.53
C TYR A 83 -22.37 9.12 -7.01
N ASP A 84 -23.50 9.09 -6.30
CA ASP A 84 -23.47 8.88 -4.86
C ASP A 84 -23.08 7.43 -4.56
N VAL A 85 -22.19 7.25 -3.58
CA VAL A 85 -21.61 5.96 -3.22
C VAL A 85 -21.80 5.73 -1.72
N GLU A 86 -22.75 4.86 -1.40
CA GLU A 86 -22.98 4.39 -0.05
C GLU A 86 -21.77 3.56 0.43
N SER A 87 -21.05 4.09 1.42
CA SER A 87 -19.77 3.54 1.88
C SER A 87 -19.41 4.02 3.28
N ASP A 88 -18.55 3.26 3.96
CA ASP A 88 -17.97 3.67 5.25
C ASP A 88 -16.80 4.64 5.03
N THR A 89 -17.15 5.91 4.80
CA THR A 89 -16.17 6.97 4.53
C THR A 89 -15.24 7.26 5.72
N LEU A 90 -15.69 7.05 6.96
CA LEU A 90 -14.86 7.21 8.15
C LEU A 90 -13.74 6.17 8.17
N LYS A 91 -14.07 4.91 7.89
CA LYS A 91 -13.07 3.84 7.81
C LYS A 91 -12.12 4.04 6.62
N LEU A 92 -12.61 4.49 5.47
CA LEU A 92 -11.77 4.84 4.32
C LEU A 92 -10.77 5.95 4.64
N GLN A 93 -11.21 6.98 5.35
CA GLN A 93 -10.35 8.08 5.82
C GLN A 93 -9.31 7.58 6.83
N HIS A 94 -9.72 6.75 7.78
CA HIS A 94 -8.83 6.16 8.77
C HIS A 94 -7.72 5.32 8.11
N LEU A 95 -8.05 4.49 7.11
CA LEU A 95 -7.07 3.73 6.34
C LEU A 95 -6.02 4.64 5.69
N ALA A 96 -6.42 5.77 5.11
CA ALA A 96 -5.49 6.72 4.50
C ALA A 96 -4.56 7.36 5.55
N GLN A 97 -5.08 7.73 6.72
CA GLN A 97 -4.29 8.33 7.80
C GLN A 97 -3.29 7.33 8.40
N THR A 98 -3.73 6.10 8.68
CA THR A 98 -2.85 5.03 9.18
C THR A 98 -1.78 4.69 8.15
N PHE A 99 -2.15 4.61 6.87
CA PHE A 99 -1.20 4.34 5.78
C PHE A 99 -0.01 5.32 5.77
N MET A 100 -0.25 6.61 6.03
CA MET A 100 0.81 7.62 6.02
C MET A 100 1.90 7.39 7.09
N GLN A 101 1.59 6.64 8.15
CA GLN A 101 2.56 6.32 9.20
C GLN A 101 3.68 5.38 8.70
N TYR A 102 3.40 4.55 7.69
CA TYR A 102 4.38 3.64 7.11
C TYR A 102 5.43 4.35 6.26
N LYS A 103 5.17 5.60 5.82
CA LYS A 103 6.09 6.42 5.01
C LYS A 103 6.56 5.72 3.72
N ILE A 104 5.64 5.00 3.08
CA ILE A 104 5.86 4.27 1.83
C ILE A 104 4.93 4.81 0.72
N PRO A 105 5.32 4.72 -0.56
CA PRO A 105 4.46 5.11 -1.69
C PRO A 105 3.16 4.32 -1.81
N ARG A 106 3.18 3.01 -1.52
CA ARG A 106 2.03 2.13 -1.71
C ARG A 106 2.09 0.91 -0.79
N LEU A 107 0.90 0.56 -0.28
CA LEU A 107 0.60 -0.67 0.43
C LEU A 107 -0.59 -1.35 -0.25
N LYS A 108 -0.49 -2.65 -0.46
CA LYS A 108 -1.65 -3.47 -0.83
C LYS A 108 -1.67 -4.70 0.07
N VAL A 109 -2.83 -5.04 0.60
CA VAL A 109 -3.06 -6.34 1.22
C VAL A 109 -4.22 -7.00 0.49
N ASP A 110 -3.97 -8.19 -0.06
CA ASP A 110 -5.00 -8.90 -0.82
C ASP A 110 -5.98 -9.65 0.11
N GLU A 111 -6.95 -10.34 -0.50
CA GLU A 111 -7.96 -11.10 0.24
C GLU A 111 -7.38 -12.28 1.01
N GLN A 112 -6.22 -12.80 0.58
CA GLN A 112 -5.50 -13.87 1.23
C GLN A 112 -4.51 -13.35 2.29
N GLU A 113 -4.51 -12.04 2.55
CA GLU A 113 -3.66 -11.36 3.54
C GLU A 113 -2.17 -11.35 3.19
N ASN A 114 -1.83 -11.53 1.91
CA ASN A 114 -0.49 -11.24 1.42
C ASN A 114 -0.28 -9.72 1.43
N VAL A 115 0.85 -9.27 1.98
CA VAL A 115 1.19 -7.84 2.11
C VAL A 115 2.20 -7.45 1.05
N PHE A 116 1.86 -6.50 0.20
CA PHE A 116 2.70 -5.98 -0.88
C PHE A 116 3.13 -4.55 -0.55
N VAL A 117 4.43 -4.33 -0.45
CA VAL A 117 5.02 -3.05 -0.05
C VAL A 117 5.89 -2.52 -1.19
N TYR A 118 5.66 -1.26 -1.54
CA TYR A 118 6.42 -0.55 -2.55
C TYR A 118 7.20 0.56 -1.84
N LEU A 119 8.53 0.60 -1.99
CA LEU A 119 9.41 1.49 -1.22
C LEU A 119 9.99 2.66 -2.03
N LYS A 120 9.94 2.57 -3.36
CA LYS A 120 10.54 3.54 -4.28
C LYS A 120 9.49 4.44 -4.92
N ASP A 121 8.50 3.81 -5.56
CA ASP A 121 7.39 4.42 -6.27
C ASP A 121 6.13 3.54 -6.11
N VAL A 122 5.06 3.81 -6.85
CA VAL A 122 3.78 3.09 -6.71
C VAL A 122 3.66 1.84 -7.60
N GLU A 123 4.68 1.56 -8.42
CA GLU A 123 4.67 0.55 -9.49
C GLU A 123 5.69 -0.56 -9.25
N THR A 124 6.84 -0.24 -8.67
CA THR A 124 7.95 -1.15 -8.43
C THR A 124 7.79 -1.83 -7.07
N LEU A 125 7.28 -3.06 -7.10
CA LEU A 125 7.12 -3.90 -5.92
C LEU A 125 8.48 -4.21 -5.29
N ALA A 126 8.64 -3.90 -4.00
CA ALA A 126 9.90 -4.09 -3.29
C ALA A 126 9.86 -5.32 -2.37
N LEU A 127 8.81 -5.45 -1.56
CA LEU A 127 8.68 -6.52 -0.57
C LEU A 127 7.29 -7.15 -0.62
N VAL A 128 7.25 -8.46 -0.39
CA VAL A 128 6.01 -9.21 -0.18
C VAL A 128 6.12 -10.03 1.09
N ARG A 129 5.12 -9.92 1.98
CA ARG A 129 4.89 -10.90 3.05
C ARG A 129 3.82 -11.86 2.60
N PHE A 130 4.16 -13.13 2.40
CA PHE A 130 3.14 -14.14 2.09
C PHE A 130 2.42 -14.58 3.36
N ALA A 131 1.11 -14.77 3.27
CA ALA A 131 0.31 -15.24 4.39
C ALA A 131 0.65 -16.70 4.76
N ASN A 132 1.03 -17.52 3.76
CA ASN A 132 1.45 -18.90 3.94
C ASN A 132 2.22 -19.41 2.71
N GLU A 133 2.77 -20.62 2.82
CA GLU A 133 3.55 -21.28 1.76
C GLU A 133 2.74 -21.52 0.47
N ASN A 134 1.44 -21.81 0.57
CA ASN A 134 0.62 -22.04 -0.62
C ASN A 134 0.50 -20.77 -1.48
N GLU A 135 0.39 -19.60 -0.84
CA GLU A 135 0.36 -18.32 -1.54
C GLU A 135 1.72 -18.00 -2.21
N LEU A 136 2.83 -18.29 -1.55
CA LEU A 136 4.17 -18.20 -2.15
C LEU A 136 4.28 -19.12 -3.38
N GLN A 137 3.83 -20.37 -3.30
CA GLN A 137 3.91 -21.33 -4.40
C GLN A 137 3.08 -20.90 -5.61
N LYS A 138 1.87 -20.35 -5.39
CA LYS A 138 1.04 -19.81 -6.46
C LYS A 138 1.77 -18.70 -7.23
N ARG A 139 2.38 -17.76 -6.51
CA ARG A 139 3.07 -16.58 -7.10
C ARG A 139 4.45 -16.90 -7.65
N SER A 140 5.08 -17.97 -7.19
CA SER A 140 6.38 -18.43 -7.70
C SER A 140 6.32 -18.92 -9.16
N LYS A 141 5.12 -19.12 -9.71
CA LYS A 141 4.90 -19.41 -11.13
C LYS A 141 5.14 -18.20 -12.04
N GLU A 142 4.99 -16.99 -11.51
CA GLU A 142 5.06 -15.74 -12.26
C GLU A 142 6.40 -15.04 -12.05
N VAL A 143 6.90 -15.04 -10.80
CA VAL A 143 8.08 -14.31 -10.37
C VAL A 143 8.92 -15.19 -9.47
N LYS A 144 10.25 -15.15 -9.61
CA LYS A 144 11.15 -15.81 -8.66
C LYS A 144 11.31 -14.93 -7.41
N TRP A 145 11.24 -15.55 -6.24
CA TRP A 145 11.30 -14.83 -4.96
C TRP A 145 12.60 -15.15 -4.22
N ILE A 146 13.17 -14.14 -3.56
CA ILE A 146 14.30 -14.28 -2.65
C ILE A 146 13.77 -14.07 -1.24
N ASN A 147 13.88 -15.08 -0.38
CA ASN A 147 13.57 -14.93 1.03
C ASN A 147 14.59 -13.97 1.67
N ILE A 148 14.09 -12.93 2.33
CA ILE A 148 14.92 -11.97 3.05
C ILE A 148 14.92 -12.32 4.53
N LYS A 149 13.72 -12.58 5.09
CA LYS A 149 13.54 -12.88 6.52
C LYS A 149 12.12 -13.42 6.79
N HIS A 150 11.98 -14.51 7.54
CA HIS A 150 10.67 -15.12 7.84
C HIS A 150 9.81 -15.28 6.58
N ASN A 151 8.59 -14.73 6.58
CA ASN A 151 7.67 -14.77 5.45
C ASN A 151 7.83 -13.57 4.49
N TRP A 152 8.90 -12.77 4.63
CA TRP A 152 9.20 -11.63 3.76
C TRP A 152 10.17 -12.00 2.64
N TYR A 153 9.78 -11.61 1.42
CA TYR A 153 10.48 -11.89 0.19
C TYR A 153 10.60 -10.63 -0.65
N LYS A 154 11.57 -10.61 -1.55
CA LYS A 154 11.62 -9.66 -2.68
C LYS A 154 11.58 -10.38 -4.02
N PRO A 155 11.06 -9.75 -5.07
CA PRO A 155 11.19 -10.27 -6.42
C PRO A 155 12.68 -10.34 -6.80
N ARG A 156 13.09 -11.45 -7.43
CA ARG A 156 14.39 -11.55 -8.05
C ARG A 156 14.33 -10.79 -9.37
N GLU A 157 15.04 -9.67 -9.45
CA GLU A 157 15.25 -8.96 -10.71
C GLU A 157 15.82 -9.95 -11.74
N THR A 158 15.17 -10.03 -12.90
CA THR A 158 15.62 -10.82 -14.06
C THR A 158 16.70 -10.11 -14.82
#